data_AF-A0A9E6R5B0-F1
#
_entry.id   AF-A0A9E6R5B0-F1
#
_cell.length_a   1.000
_cell.length_b   1.000
_cell.length_c   1.000
_cell.angle_alpha   90.00
_cell.angle_beta   90.00
_cell.angle_gamma   90.00
#
_symmetry.space_group_name_H-M   'P 1'
#
loop_
_entity.id
_entity.type
_entity.pdbx_description
1 polymer ?
#
loop_
_entity_poly.entity_id
_entity_poly.type
_entity_poly.pdbx_seq_one_letter_code
_entity_poly.pdbx_strand_id
1 'polypeptide(L)'
;MATSQTASLTIAEMREFAGFAEHERGFIERALDIGMGRGDAFKVWSRCADDQRAIRSQYLAYRELRQLRGLIPGGNGFEGIESFIGPMIRISAADLAQEKLDGFSAYRFLYERLLGASARPFLPAAFCGAAALPQIRPCRRKMLLQSLSEAAATAPGWSPREPAFYPEKIEAEAA
;
A
#
# COMPACT_ATOMS: atom_id res chain seq x y z
N MET A 1 -18.08 21.95 -11.24
CA MET A 1 -17.45 21.94 -9.90
C MET A 1 -16.86 20.57 -9.53
N ALA A 2 -17.58 19.46 -9.72
CA ALA A 2 -17.06 18.11 -9.44
C ALA A 2 -15.78 17.75 -10.23
N THR A 3 -15.74 18.05 -11.52
CA THR A 3 -14.58 17.81 -12.41
C THR A 3 -13.30 18.53 -11.96
N SER A 4 -13.42 19.79 -11.52
CA SER A 4 -12.28 20.56 -10.99
C SER A 4 -11.76 20.03 -9.66
N GLN A 5 -12.63 19.50 -8.78
CA GLN A 5 -12.23 18.88 -7.52
C GLN A 5 -11.51 17.54 -7.75
N THR A 6 -11.97 16.73 -8.72
CA THR A 6 -11.30 15.49 -9.11
C THR A 6 -9.92 15.76 -9.73
N ALA A 7 -9.80 16.79 -10.57
CA ALA A 7 -8.51 17.21 -11.12
C ALA A 7 -7.53 17.64 -10.01
N SER A 8 -8.01 18.40 -9.01
CA SER A 8 -7.20 18.81 -7.86
C SER A 8 -6.70 17.63 -7.01
N LEU A 9 -7.55 16.63 -6.75
CA LEU A 9 -7.17 15.42 -6.02
C LEU A 9 -6.12 14.60 -6.79
N THR A 10 -6.36 14.36 -8.08
CA THR A 10 -5.44 13.60 -8.94
C THR A 10 -4.04 14.24 -8.96
N ILE A 11 -3.98 15.58 -9.11
CA ILE A 11 -2.70 16.32 -9.09
C ILE A 11 -2.00 16.18 -7.73
N ALA A 12 -2.73 16.23 -6.62
CA ALA A 12 -2.17 16.07 -5.29
C ALA A 12 -1.55 14.67 -5.10
N GLU A 13 -2.25 13.62 -5.55
CA GLU A 13 -1.75 12.24 -5.50
C GLU A 13 -0.55 12.01 -6.42
N MET A 14 -0.53 12.61 -7.61
CA MET A 14 0.64 12.58 -8.51
C MET A 14 1.86 13.23 -7.87
N ARG A 15 1.67 14.38 -7.20
CA ARG A 15 2.75 15.07 -6.49
C ARG A 15 3.27 14.27 -5.31
N GLU A 16 2.36 13.64 -4.55
CA GLU A 16 2.74 12.75 -3.47
C GLU A 16 3.58 11.57 -3.99
N PHE A 17 3.11 10.91 -5.05
CA PHE A 17 3.84 9.79 -5.66
C PHE A 17 5.23 10.21 -6.16
N ALA A 18 5.31 11.36 -6.84
CA ALA A 18 6.58 11.90 -7.33
C ALA A 18 7.58 12.20 -6.20
N GLY A 19 7.09 12.47 -4.99
CA GLY A 19 7.91 12.71 -3.80
C GLY A 19 8.51 11.47 -3.16
N PHE A 20 8.04 10.26 -3.50
CA PHE A 20 8.63 9.01 -3.01
C PHE A 20 9.96 8.69 -3.69
N ALA A 21 10.80 7.91 -3.00
CA ALA A 21 12.05 7.43 -3.57
C ALA A 21 11.80 6.50 -4.77
N GLU A 22 12.77 6.38 -5.66
CA GLU A 22 12.64 5.58 -6.89
C GLU A 22 12.29 4.11 -6.59
N HIS A 23 12.92 3.51 -5.57
CA HIS A 23 12.63 2.13 -5.17
C HIS A 23 11.23 1.97 -4.56
N GLU A 24 10.71 2.99 -3.87
CA GLU A 24 9.34 3.00 -3.36
C GLU A 24 8.34 3.07 -4.52
N ARG A 25 8.56 3.99 -5.47
CA ARG A 25 7.72 4.13 -6.67
C ARG A 25 7.66 2.84 -7.47
N GLY A 26 8.81 2.22 -7.75
CA GLY A 26 8.87 0.95 -8.46
C GLY A 26 8.23 -0.21 -7.70
N PHE A 27 8.30 -0.22 -6.36
CA PHE A 27 7.58 -1.19 -5.55
C PHE A 27 6.07 -0.98 -5.61
N ILE A 28 5.60 0.26 -5.50
CA ILE A 28 4.18 0.63 -5.55
C ILE A 28 3.59 0.25 -6.91
N GLU A 29 4.23 0.63 -8.01
CA GLU A 29 3.81 0.29 -9.37
C GLU A 29 3.67 -1.23 -9.55
N ARG A 30 4.71 -2.00 -9.17
CA ARG A 30 4.67 -3.47 -9.23
C ARG A 30 3.57 -4.07 -8.34
N ALA A 31 3.41 -3.53 -7.13
CA ALA A 31 2.38 -3.98 -6.20
C ALA A 31 0.98 -3.75 -6.78
N LEU A 32 0.74 -2.61 -7.43
CA LEU A 32 -0.52 -2.31 -8.10
C LEU A 32 -0.74 -3.23 -9.31
N ASP A 33 0.29 -3.49 -10.12
CA ASP A 33 0.19 -4.43 -11.24
C ASP A 33 -0.22 -5.83 -10.76
N ILE A 34 0.39 -6.32 -9.69
CA ILE A 34 0.07 -7.63 -9.11
C ILE A 34 -1.32 -7.62 -8.45
N GLY A 35 -1.59 -6.64 -7.58
CA GLY A 35 -2.81 -6.58 -6.76
C GLY A 35 -4.08 -6.25 -7.53
N MET A 36 -3.95 -5.67 -8.73
CA MET A 36 -5.05 -5.36 -9.65
C MET A 36 -5.06 -6.23 -10.90
N GLY A 37 -4.03 -7.07 -11.12
CA GLY A 37 -3.93 -7.94 -12.28
C GLY A 37 -3.66 -7.20 -13.59
N ARG A 38 -2.81 -6.16 -13.57
CA ARG A 38 -2.42 -5.38 -14.75
C ARG A 38 -1.24 -6.08 -15.45
N GLY A 39 -1.57 -7.00 -16.34
CA GLY A 39 -0.56 -7.69 -17.16
C GLY A 39 0.26 -8.76 -16.40
N ASP A 40 1.43 -9.07 -16.93
CA ASP A 40 2.33 -10.12 -16.43
C ASP A 40 3.53 -9.50 -15.69
N ALA A 41 3.46 -9.52 -14.35
CA ALA A 41 4.48 -8.89 -13.53
C ALA A 41 5.87 -9.54 -13.69
N PHE A 42 5.95 -10.83 -14.05
CA PHE A 42 7.25 -11.46 -14.30
C PHE A 42 7.90 -10.87 -15.55
N LYS A 43 7.14 -10.67 -16.63
CA LYS A 43 7.67 -10.05 -17.85
C LYS A 43 8.10 -8.61 -17.62
N VAL A 44 7.31 -7.84 -16.88
CA VAL A 44 7.53 -6.40 -16.71
C VAL A 44 8.62 -6.10 -15.68
N TRP A 45 8.69 -6.87 -14.59
CA TRP A 45 9.49 -6.51 -13.40
C TRP A 45 10.66 -7.46 -13.10
N SER A 46 10.76 -8.62 -13.76
CA SER A 46 11.86 -9.54 -13.50
C SER A 46 13.08 -9.23 -14.35
N ARG A 47 14.23 -8.99 -13.71
CA ARG A 47 15.56 -8.96 -14.35
C ARG A 47 16.48 -10.06 -13.84
N CYS A 48 16.22 -10.59 -12.64
CA CYS A 48 17.01 -11.68 -12.05
C CYS A 48 16.14 -12.66 -11.23
N ALA A 49 16.76 -13.72 -10.72
CA ALA A 49 16.09 -14.71 -9.89
C ALA A 49 15.52 -14.12 -8.58
N ASP A 50 16.12 -13.05 -8.06
CA ASP A 50 15.65 -12.38 -6.85
C ASP A 50 14.34 -11.63 -7.10
N ASP A 51 14.21 -10.96 -8.24
CA ASP A 51 12.95 -10.35 -8.66
C ASP A 51 11.86 -11.41 -8.79
N GLN A 52 12.16 -12.56 -9.40
CA GLN A 52 11.20 -13.66 -9.52
C GLN A 52 10.76 -14.20 -8.16
N ARG A 53 11.66 -14.25 -7.17
CA ARG A 53 11.29 -14.64 -5.80
C ARG A 53 10.40 -13.59 -5.14
N ALA A 54 10.74 -12.31 -5.27
CA ALA A 54 9.95 -11.20 -4.73
C ALA A 54 8.54 -11.16 -5.35
N ILE A 55 8.44 -11.25 -6.68
CA ILE A 55 7.17 -11.25 -7.42
C ILE A 55 6.29 -12.44 -7.00
N ARG A 56 6.87 -13.66 -6.92
CA ARG A 56 6.14 -14.84 -6.44
C ARG A 56 5.60 -14.66 -5.02
N SER A 57 6.44 -14.15 -4.11
CA SER A 57 6.03 -13.86 -2.73
C SER A 57 4.87 -12.87 -2.69
N GLN A 58 4.93 -11.82 -3.50
CA GLN A 58 3.90 -10.79 -3.57
C GLN A 58 2.57 -11.32 -4.12
N TYR A 59 2.58 -12.16 -5.18
CA TYR A 59 1.37 -12.87 -5.63
C TYR A 59 0.74 -13.73 -4.54
N LEU A 60 1.56 -14.47 -3.78
CA LEU A 60 1.06 -15.31 -2.68
C LEU A 60 0.47 -14.49 -1.53
N ALA A 61 1.08 -13.35 -1.22
CA ALA A 61 0.58 -12.41 -0.22
C ALA A 61 -0.77 -11.82 -0.66
N TYR A 62 -0.88 -11.43 -1.93
CA TYR A 62 -2.02 -10.68 -2.46
C TYR A 62 -3.21 -11.55 -2.89
N ARG A 63 -3.13 -12.88 -2.79
CA ARG A 63 -4.18 -13.81 -3.24
C ARG A 63 -5.57 -13.48 -2.67
N GLU A 64 -5.61 -12.98 -1.44
CA GLU A 64 -6.86 -12.73 -0.71
C GLU A 64 -7.30 -11.26 -0.74
N LEU A 65 -6.57 -10.36 -1.41
CA LEU A 65 -6.93 -8.93 -1.47
C LEU A 65 -8.36 -8.72 -1.99
N ARG A 66 -8.79 -9.52 -2.97
CA ARG A 66 -10.15 -9.44 -3.50
C ARG A 66 -11.20 -9.74 -2.43
N GLN A 67 -10.99 -10.79 -1.63
CA GLN A 67 -11.89 -11.15 -0.54
C GLN A 67 -11.82 -10.10 0.58
N LEU A 68 -10.61 -9.62 0.90
CA LEU A 68 -10.37 -8.66 1.96
C LEU A 68 -11.12 -7.33 1.75
N ARG A 69 -11.26 -6.86 0.50
CA ARG A 69 -12.08 -5.68 0.17
C ARG A 69 -13.54 -5.83 0.62
N GLY A 70 -14.09 -7.04 0.60
CA GLY A 70 -15.45 -7.34 1.06
C GLY A 70 -15.57 -7.51 2.58
N LEU A 71 -14.46 -7.52 3.31
CA LEU A 71 -14.40 -7.69 4.75
C LEU A 71 -14.09 -6.40 5.50
N ILE A 72 -13.93 -5.27 4.80
CA ILE A 72 -13.66 -3.96 5.43
C ILE A 72 -14.83 -3.63 6.38
N PRO A 73 -14.58 -3.51 7.70
CA PRO A 73 -15.65 -3.23 8.66
C PRO A 73 -16.29 -1.88 8.39
N GLY A 74 -17.63 -1.83 8.51
CA GLY A 74 -18.40 -0.59 8.40
C GLY A 74 -18.60 0.07 9.77
N GLY A 75 -18.59 1.41 9.79
CA GLY A 75 -18.85 2.19 11.00
C GLY A 75 -17.76 2.10 12.06
N ASN A 76 -18.10 2.44 13.31
CA ASN A 76 -17.16 2.49 14.44
C ASN A 76 -17.31 1.29 15.40
N GLY A 77 -18.03 0.24 14.97
CA GLY A 77 -18.21 -0.98 15.75
C GLY A 77 -17.01 -1.91 15.67
N PHE A 78 -16.95 -2.90 16.56
CA PHE A 78 -15.88 -3.92 16.55
C PHE A 78 -16.17 -5.13 15.66
N GLU A 79 -17.37 -5.20 15.07
CA GLU A 79 -17.81 -6.34 14.28
C GLU A 79 -16.94 -6.55 13.03
N GLY A 80 -16.45 -7.77 12.85
CA GLY A 80 -15.66 -8.16 11.68
C GLY A 80 -14.21 -7.65 11.67
N ILE A 81 -13.77 -6.92 12.71
CA ILE A 81 -12.40 -6.40 12.79
C ILE A 81 -11.38 -7.53 12.74
N GLU A 82 -11.60 -8.64 13.46
CA GLU A 82 -10.69 -9.78 13.49
C GLU A 82 -10.50 -10.44 12.13
N SER A 83 -11.57 -10.49 11.33
CA SER A 83 -11.57 -11.07 9.98
C SER A 83 -10.84 -10.18 8.97
N PHE A 84 -10.70 -8.88 9.27
CA PHE A 84 -10.03 -7.91 8.41
C PHE A 84 -8.60 -7.63 8.84
N ILE A 85 -8.38 -7.28 10.11
CA ILE A 85 -7.10 -6.75 10.60
C ILE A 85 -5.99 -7.80 10.60
N GLY A 86 -6.32 -9.07 10.88
CA GLY A 86 -5.34 -10.17 10.86
C GLY A 86 -4.72 -10.38 9.48
N PRO A 87 -5.54 -10.66 8.45
CA PRO A 87 -5.10 -10.68 7.04
C PRO A 87 -4.35 -9.40 6.63
N MET A 88 -4.88 -8.24 7.00
CA MET A 88 -4.27 -6.96 6.65
C MET A 88 -2.85 -6.81 7.23
N ILE A 89 -2.65 -7.12 8.51
CA ILE A 89 -1.31 -7.13 9.13
C ILE A 89 -0.39 -8.12 8.43
N ARG A 90 -0.87 -9.30 8.07
CA ARG A 90 -0.07 -10.34 7.39
C ARG A 90 0.42 -9.88 6.02
N ILE A 91 -0.46 -9.29 5.20
CA ILE A 91 -0.10 -8.76 3.87
C ILE A 91 0.87 -7.58 4.02
N SER A 92 0.57 -6.66 4.94
CA SER A 92 1.42 -5.52 5.29
C SER A 92 2.83 -5.94 5.69
N ALA A 93 2.94 -6.96 6.54
CA ALA A 93 4.22 -7.48 6.99
C ALA A 93 5.03 -8.11 5.85
N ALA A 94 4.35 -8.80 4.92
CA ALA A 94 5.00 -9.39 3.75
C ALA A 94 5.60 -8.30 2.84
N ASP A 95 4.91 -7.16 2.66
CA ASP A 95 5.43 -6.03 1.88
C ASP A 95 6.55 -5.27 2.61
N LEU A 96 6.37 -4.97 3.90
CA LEU A 96 7.38 -4.28 4.70
C LEU A 96 8.67 -5.09 4.83
N ALA A 97 8.57 -6.43 4.86
CA ALA A 97 9.72 -7.33 4.89
C ALA A 97 10.54 -7.34 3.59
N GLN A 98 10.01 -6.82 2.48
CA GLN A 98 10.79 -6.61 1.26
C GLN A 98 11.71 -5.38 1.34
N GLU A 99 11.59 -4.57 2.40
CA GLU A 99 12.42 -3.40 2.67
C GLU A 99 12.40 -2.38 1.52
N LYS A 100 11.25 -2.26 0.84
CA LYS A 100 11.03 -1.32 -0.27
C LYS A 100 10.11 -0.15 0.04
N LEU A 101 9.31 -0.22 1.10
CA LEU A 101 8.50 0.88 1.61
C LEU A 101 9.20 1.45 2.84
N ASP A 102 9.57 2.73 2.81
CA ASP A 102 10.38 3.36 3.87
C ASP A 102 9.55 3.93 5.01
N GLY A 103 8.25 4.12 4.81
CA GLY A 103 7.38 4.59 5.88
C GLY A 103 5.89 4.52 5.60
N PHE A 104 5.13 5.11 6.54
CA PHE A 104 3.68 5.08 6.54
C PHE A 104 3.07 5.78 5.33
N SER A 105 3.67 6.85 4.81
CA SER A 105 3.13 7.59 3.65
C SER A 105 3.07 6.72 2.39
N ALA A 106 4.17 6.08 2.01
CA ALA A 106 4.24 5.19 0.85
C ALA A 106 3.37 3.93 1.05
N TYR A 107 3.39 3.37 2.25
CA TYR A 107 2.49 2.27 2.62
C TYR A 107 1.02 2.67 2.47
N ARG A 108 0.60 3.79 3.07
CA ARG A 108 -0.76 4.31 2.99
C ARG A 108 -1.16 4.54 1.53
N PHE A 109 -0.30 5.20 0.76
CA PHE A 109 -0.52 5.46 -0.66
C PHE A 109 -0.83 4.18 -1.46
N LEU A 110 -0.06 3.12 -1.24
CA LEU A 110 -0.28 1.82 -1.88
C LEU A 110 -1.59 1.18 -1.41
N TYR A 111 -1.80 1.04 -0.11
CA TYR A 111 -2.89 0.24 0.44
C TYR A 111 -4.26 0.87 0.22
N GLU A 112 -4.35 2.20 0.19
CA GLU A 112 -5.57 2.89 -0.22
C GLU A 112 -5.97 2.56 -1.65
N ARG A 113 -5.01 2.40 -2.56
CA ARG A 113 -5.28 2.00 -3.95
C ARG A 113 -5.62 0.53 -4.07
N LEU A 114 -4.99 -0.32 -3.26
CA LEU A 114 -5.29 -1.74 -3.25
C LEU A 114 -6.68 -2.05 -2.66
N LEU A 115 -7.14 -1.31 -1.65
CA LEU A 115 -8.33 -1.67 -0.86
C LEU A 115 -9.49 -0.67 -0.97
N GLY A 116 -9.22 0.59 -1.31
CA GLY A 116 -10.19 1.68 -1.35
C GLY A 116 -10.13 2.60 -0.13
N ALA A 117 -10.85 3.72 -0.22
CA ALA A 117 -10.89 4.76 0.80
C ALA A 117 -11.40 4.27 2.16
N SER A 118 -12.32 3.30 2.16
CA SER A 118 -12.90 2.73 3.38
C SER A 118 -11.89 1.99 4.27
N ALA A 119 -10.74 1.56 3.72
CA ALA A 119 -9.69 0.89 4.50
C ALA A 119 -8.83 1.86 5.32
N ARG A 120 -8.83 3.17 4.99
CA ARG A 120 -7.96 4.21 5.59
C ARG A 120 -7.92 4.21 7.13
N PRO A 121 -9.06 4.11 7.85
CA PRO A 121 -9.06 4.13 9.32
C PRO A 121 -8.26 2.98 9.94
N PHE A 122 -8.12 1.87 9.23
CA PHE A 122 -7.42 0.67 9.73
C PHE A 122 -5.93 0.65 9.36
N LEU A 123 -5.49 1.50 8.42
CA LEU A 123 -4.12 1.50 7.91
C LEU A 123 -3.07 1.80 9.00
N PRO A 124 -3.26 2.78 9.92
CA PRO A 124 -2.31 3.01 11.00
C PRO A 124 -2.13 1.78 11.90
N ALA A 125 -3.24 1.14 12.30
CA ALA A 125 -3.21 -0.04 13.16
C ALA A 125 -2.53 -1.23 12.47
N ALA A 126 -2.89 -1.49 11.21
CA ALA A 126 -2.26 -2.54 10.42
C ALA A 126 -0.76 -2.32 10.20
N PHE A 127 -0.37 -1.07 9.90
CA PHE A 127 1.04 -0.70 9.73
C PHE A 127 1.82 -0.87 11.02
N CYS A 128 1.32 -0.37 12.15
CA CYS A 128 1.95 -0.55 13.46
C CYS A 128 2.12 -2.02 13.82
N GLY A 129 1.05 -2.81 13.66
CA GLY A 129 1.08 -4.25 13.92
C GLY A 129 2.14 -4.94 13.07
N ALA A 130 2.12 -4.70 11.75
CA ALA A 130 3.04 -5.30 10.80
C ALA A 130 4.51 -4.88 11.03
N ALA A 131 4.76 -3.59 11.26
CA ALA A 131 6.09 -3.05 11.51
C ALA A 131 6.69 -3.56 12.82
N ALA A 132 5.86 -3.94 13.81
CA ALA A 132 6.31 -4.46 15.10
C ALA A 132 6.65 -5.97 15.09
N LEU A 133 6.29 -6.70 14.04
CA LEU A 133 6.43 -8.16 13.98
C LEU A 133 7.89 -8.65 13.93
N PRO A 134 8.17 -9.88 14.42
CA PRO A 134 9.51 -10.45 14.48
C PRO A 134 10.19 -10.59 13.12
N GLN A 135 9.42 -10.70 12.03
CA GLN A 135 9.89 -10.80 10.65
C GLN A 135 10.61 -9.53 10.18
N ILE A 136 10.33 -8.38 10.80
CA ILE A 136 10.99 -7.11 10.49
C ILE A 136 12.20 -6.96 11.41
N ARG A 137 13.37 -6.58 10.88
CA ARG A 137 14.60 -6.39 11.68
C ARG A 137 14.44 -5.23 12.67
N PRO A 138 14.99 -5.29 13.90
CA PRO A 138 14.78 -4.26 14.93
C PRO A 138 15.06 -2.82 14.49
N CYS A 139 16.18 -2.57 13.78
CA CYS A 139 16.50 -1.23 13.28
C CYS A 139 15.44 -0.70 12.30
N ARG A 140 14.89 -1.58 11.47
CA ARG A 140 13.83 -1.23 10.50
C ARG A 140 12.51 -0.97 11.21
N ARG A 141 12.16 -1.71 12.27
CA ARG A 141 10.95 -1.45 13.07
C ARG A 141 10.95 -0.02 13.61
N LYS A 142 12.08 0.43 14.15
CA LYS A 142 12.24 1.79 14.67
C LYS A 142 11.96 2.83 13.58
N MET A 143 12.59 2.69 12.42
CA MET A 143 12.38 3.62 11.29
C MET A 143 10.92 3.66 10.83
N LEU A 144 10.31 2.49 10.65
CA LEU A 144 8.92 2.37 10.22
C LEU A 144 7.97 3.00 11.25
N LEU A 145 8.07 2.61 12.52
CA LEU A 145 7.17 3.12 13.57
C LEU A 145 7.33 4.64 13.79
N GLN A 146 8.54 5.19 13.61
CA GLN A 146 8.77 6.65 13.66
C GLN A 146 8.22 7.40 12.44
N SER A 147 7.90 6.71 11.34
CA SER A 147 7.33 7.32 10.14
C SER A 147 5.81 7.56 10.24
N LEU A 148 5.12 6.91 11.17
CA LEU A 148 3.72 7.18 11.45
C LEU A 148 3.61 8.41 12.35
N SER A 149 3.08 9.51 11.81
CA SER A 149 2.87 10.73 12.59
C SER A 149 1.71 10.56 13.56
N GLU A 150 1.76 11.28 14.69
CA GLU A 150 0.65 11.35 15.64
C GLU A 150 -0.64 11.79 14.94
N ALA A 151 -0.58 12.84 14.11
CA ALA A 151 -1.72 13.34 13.36
C ALA A 151 -2.37 12.29 12.44
N ALA A 152 -1.58 11.38 11.87
CA ALA A 152 -2.12 10.28 11.07
C ALA A 152 -2.72 9.16 11.94
N ALA A 153 -2.10 8.88 13.10
CA ALA A 153 -2.62 7.89 14.05
C ALA A 153 -3.89 8.35 14.77
N THR A 154 -4.06 9.66 14.97
CA THR A 154 -5.16 10.29 15.72
C THR A 154 -6.10 11.11 14.83
N ALA A 155 -6.03 10.92 13.50
CA ALA A 155 -6.84 11.69 12.56
C ALA A 155 -8.33 11.63 12.95
N PRO A 156 -9.01 12.79 13.12
CA PRO A 156 -10.41 12.83 13.54
C PRO A 156 -11.36 12.21 12.52
N GLY A 157 -10.90 12.05 11.28
CA GLY A 157 -11.58 11.35 10.22
C GLY A 157 -10.67 11.20 9.00
N TRP A 158 -10.98 10.21 8.18
CA TRP A 158 -10.32 9.99 6.90
C TRP A 158 -11.24 10.45 5.76
N SER A 159 -10.66 10.98 4.69
CA SER A 159 -11.43 11.33 3.49
C SER A 159 -12.19 10.09 2.99
N PRO A 160 -13.48 10.18 2.62
CA PRO A 160 -14.20 9.08 1.99
C PRO A 160 -13.97 9.04 0.46
N ARG A 161 -13.24 10.00 -0.11
CA ARG A 161 -13.01 10.06 -1.56
C ARG A 161 -12.06 8.97 -2.02
N GLU A 162 -12.47 8.16 -2.98
CA GLU A 162 -11.61 7.12 -3.56
C GLU A 162 -10.33 7.71 -4.18
N PRO A 163 -9.21 6.95 -4.19
CA PRO A 163 -8.01 7.34 -4.91
C PRO A 163 -8.33 7.56 -6.40
N ALA A 164 -7.79 8.65 -6.96
CA ALA A 164 -8.04 9.06 -8.34
C ALA A 164 -6.84 8.81 -9.27
N PHE A 165 -5.63 8.76 -8.72
CA PHE A 165 -4.40 8.47 -9.46
C PHE A 165 -3.87 7.07 -9.15
N TYR A 166 -3.59 6.27 -10.17
CA TYR A 166 -2.96 4.95 -10.05
C TYR A 166 -1.70 4.93 -10.92
N PRO A 167 -0.49 4.98 -10.33
CA PRO A 167 0.73 5.00 -11.11
C PRO A 167 0.88 3.71 -11.91
N GLU A 168 1.44 3.85 -13.10
CA GLU A 168 1.78 2.77 -14.02
C GLU A 168 3.24 2.91 -14.36
N LYS A 169 3.90 1.77 -14.63
CA LYS A 169 5.29 1.79 -15.04
C LYS A 169 5.43 2.51 -16.37
N ILE A 170 6.19 3.60 -16.38
CA ILE A 170 6.55 4.30 -17.61
C ILE A 170 7.76 3.57 -18.20
N GLU A 171 7.61 3.04 -19.41
CA GLU A 171 8.78 2.57 -20.17
C GLU A 171 9.62 3.79 -20.52
N ALA A 172 10.91 3.78 -20.19
CA ALA A 172 11.80 4.82 -20.65
C ALA A 172 11.82 4.76 -22.19
N GLU A 173 11.33 5.81 -22.86
CA GLU A 173 11.59 6.00 -24.29
C GLU A 173 13.10 5.89 -24.48
N ALA A 174 13.53 4.95 -25.33
CA ALA A 174 14.93 4.83 -25.71
C ALA A 174 15.33 6.15 -26.39
N ALA A 175 16.04 7.00 -25.66
CA ALA A 175 16.62 8.25 -26.17
C ALA A 175 17.72 7.98 -27.21
#